data_AF-A0A1G8LHW0-F1
#
_entry.id   AF-A0A1G8LHW0-F1
#
_cell.length_a   1.000
_cell.length_b   1.000
_cell.length_c   1.000
_cell.angle_alpha   90.00
_cell.angle_beta   90.00
_cell.angle_gamma   90.00
#
_symmetry.space_group_name_H-M   'P 1'
#
loop_
_entity.id
_entity.type
_entity.pdbx_description
1 polymer ?
#
loop_
_entity_poly.entity_id
_entity_poly.type
_entity_poly.pdbx_seq_one_letter_code
_entity_poly.pdbx_strand_id
1 'polypeptide(L)'
;MPELKPCPFCGHIGLTFNDGSTYRWGDARCAGCDASAGEVRRRYPDDGEWHAAAIEQWNNRAIPADQVLVPKELLERIEESLRIEVEATYCGTKDHPAIRPKYERDIAEADELRALLQR
;
A
#
# COMPACT_ATOMS: atom_id res chain seq x y z
N MET A 1 21.34 1.24 3.50
CA MET A 1 20.21 0.34 3.79
C MET A 1 19.02 0.82 2.96
N PRO A 2 18.30 -0.07 2.27
CA PRO A 2 17.09 0.32 1.55
C PRO A 2 16.08 0.94 2.54
N GLU A 3 15.37 1.97 2.10
CA GLU A 3 14.29 2.59 2.87
C GLU A 3 13.21 1.54 3.19
N LEU A 4 12.79 1.48 4.45
CA LEU A 4 11.82 0.48 4.91
C LEU A 4 10.42 0.84 4.39
N LYS A 5 9.81 -0.04 3.60
CA LYS A 5 8.45 0.17 3.11
C LYS A 5 7.42 0.06 4.24
N PRO A 6 6.41 0.95 4.30
CA PRO A 6 5.34 0.88 5.31
C PRO A 6 4.58 -0.45 5.21
N CYS A 7 3.95 -0.85 6.32
CA CYS A 7 3.09 -2.04 6.35
C CYS A 7 1.88 -1.89 5.41
N PRO A 8 1.57 -2.88 4.55
CA PRO A 8 0.41 -2.79 3.65
C PRO A 8 -0.94 -2.89 4.38
N PHE A 9 -0.95 -3.41 5.62
CA PHE A 9 -2.19 -3.62 6.37
C PHE A 9 -2.55 -2.43 7.28
N CYS A 10 -1.57 -1.82 7.93
CA CYS A 10 -1.81 -0.73 8.90
C CYS A 10 -1.04 0.57 8.63
N GLY A 11 -0.22 0.62 7.58
CA GLY A 11 0.58 1.81 7.24
C GLY A 11 1.77 2.09 8.17
N HIS A 12 1.93 1.34 9.27
CA HIS A 12 3.00 1.56 10.23
C HIS A 12 4.40 1.33 9.61
N ILE A 13 5.35 2.20 9.96
CA ILE A 13 6.75 2.11 9.57
C ILE A 13 7.55 1.65 10.80
N GLY A 14 7.83 0.36 10.86
CA GLY A 14 8.54 -0.25 11.97
C GLY A 14 8.45 -1.77 11.93
N LEU A 15 9.58 -2.43 12.15
CA LEU A 15 9.67 -3.89 12.19
C LEU A 15 10.10 -4.38 13.56
N THR A 16 9.54 -5.51 13.95
CA THR A 16 10.08 -6.39 14.98
C THR A 16 10.61 -7.65 14.29
N PHE A 17 11.61 -8.27 14.90
CA PHE A 17 12.22 -9.47 14.37
C PHE A 17 11.92 -10.63 15.30
N ASN A 18 11.37 -11.70 14.73
CA ASN A 18 11.08 -12.92 15.46
C ASN A 18 12.01 -14.02 14.97
N ASP A 19 12.51 -14.82 15.91
CA ASP A 19 13.58 -15.76 15.66
C ASP A 19 13.22 -17.15 16.20
N GLY A 20 13.15 -18.13 15.29
CA GLY A 20 12.81 -19.51 15.63
C GLY A 20 14.07 -20.34 15.91
N SER A 21 14.31 -20.66 17.18
CA SER A 21 15.52 -21.41 17.62
C SER A 21 15.58 -22.85 17.12
N THR A 22 14.43 -23.48 16.86
CA THR A 22 14.33 -24.91 16.52
C THR A 22 14.64 -25.19 15.05
N TYR A 23 14.32 -24.26 14.15
CA TYR A 23 14.36 -24.50 12.70
C TYR A 23 15.25 -23.51 11.94
N ARG A 24 16.06 -22.71 12.66
CA ARG A 24 17.04 -21.77 12.07
C ARG A 24 16.41 -20.85 11.02
N TRP A 25 15.28 -20.27 11.38
CA TRP A 25 14.63 -19.23 10.58
C TRP A 25 14.42 -17.98 11.44
N GLY A 26 14.20 -16.86 10.76
CA GLY A 26 13.72 -15.63 11.34
C GLY A 26 12.81 -14.91 10.35
N ASP A 27 11.99 -14.00 10.84
CA ASP A 27 11.06 -13.22 10.03
C ASP A 27 10.99 -11.76 10.52
N ALA A 28 10.65 -10.87 9.59
CA ALA A 28 10.33 -9.48 9.88
C ALA A 28 8.81 -9.33 10.03
N ARG A 29 8.37 -8.69 11.10
CA ARG A 29 6.96 -8.45 11.42
C ARG A 29 6.68 -6.97 11.63
N CYS A 30 5.50 -6.52 11.21
CA CYS A 30 5.06 -5.16 11.51
C CYS A 30 4.94 -4.94 13.02
N ALA A 31 5.60 -3.91 13.55
CA ALA A 31 5.49 -3.55 14.97
C ALA A 31 4.08 -3.04 15.37
N GLY A 32 3.23 -2.68 14.40
CA GLY A 32 1.89 -2.14 14.65
C GLY A 32 0.73 -3.15 14.54
N CYS A 33 0.87 -4.20 13.73
CA CYS A 33 -0.21 -5.19 13.51
C CYS A 33 0.25 -6.64 13.47
N ASP A 34 1.53 -6.91 13.76
CA ASP A 34 2.17 -8.24 13.76
C ASP A 34 2.10 -9.01 12.42
N ALA A 35 1.66 -8.36 11.33
CA ALA A 35 1.74 -8.93 10.00
C ALA A 35 3.19 -9.30 9.66
N SER A 36 3.43 -10.53 9.25
CA SER A 36 4.76 -11.05 8.89
C SER A 36 4.97 -11.09 7.38
N ALA A 37 6.21 -10.90 6.95
CA ALA A 37 6.64 -11.25 5.59
C ALA A 37 7.05 -12.73 5.51
N GLY A 38 7.78 -13.09 4.45
CA GLY A 38 8.38 -14.42 4.35
C GLY A 38 9.38 -14.72 5.47
N GLU A 39 9.65 -16.01 5.66
CA GLU A 39 10.75 -16.46 6.51
C GLU A 39 12.08 -16.42 5.75
N VAL A 40 13.15 -16.04 6.45
CA VAL A 40 14.53 -16.18 5.97
C VAL A 40 15.27 -17.26 6.73
N ARG A 41 16.15 -17.98 6.05
CA ARG A 41 17.01 -19.00 6.67
C ARG A 41 18.23 -18.35 7.30
N ARG A 42 18.50 -18.71 8.55
CA ARG A 42 19.70 -18.30 9.30
C ARG A 42 20.83 -19.28 9.07
N ARG A 43 22.05 -18.76 8.88
CA ARG A 43 23.27 -19.56 8.83
C ARG A 43 23.68 -19.97 10.26
N TYR A 44 24.47 -21.05 10.39
CA TYR A 44 25.10 -21.43 11.65
C TYR A 44 26.63 -21.41 11.49
N PRO A 45 27.38 -20.78 12.41
CA PRO A 45 26.90 -19.94 13.53
C PRO A 45 26.16 -18.68 13.04
N ASP A 46 25.33 -18.09 13.90
CA ASP A 46 24.58 -16.87 13.57
C ASP A 46 25.55 -15.69 13.45
N ASP A 47 25.58 -15.07 12.28
CA ASP A 47 26.36 -13.88 11.95
C ASP A 47 25.55 -12.59 12.10
N GLY A 48 24.25 -12.68 12.43
CA GLY A 48 23.34 -11.56 12.59
C GLY A 48 22.90 -10.91 11.27
N GLU A 49 23.36 -11.41 10.11
CA GLU A 49 23.09 -10.81 8.80
C GLU A 49 21.66 -11.08 8.28
N TRP A 50 20.96 -12.03 8.88
CA TRP A 50 19.61 -12.43 8.45
C TRP A 50 18.57 -11.32 8.58
N HIS A 51 18.76 -10.34 9.48
CA HIS A 51 17.87 -9.19 9.61
C HIS A 51 17.79 -8.38 8.31
N ALA A 52 18.91 -8.22 7.59
CA ALA A 52 18.94 -7.50 6.33
C ALA A 52 18.14 -8.24 5.24
N ALA A 53 18.28 -9.57 5.18
CA ALA A 53 17.49 -10.41 4.28
C ALA A 53 15.99 -10.39 4.62
N ALA A 54 15.63 -10.35 5.92
CA ALA A 54 14.25 -10.23 6.37
C ALA A 54 13.63 -8.88 5.98
N ILE A 55 14.39 -7.78 6.10
CA ILE A 55 13.98 -6.45 5.62
C ILE A 55 13.81 -6.46 4.09
N GLU A 56 14.70 -7.13 3.36
CA GLU A 56 14.59 -7.25 1.91
C GLU A 56 13.33 -8.02 1.51
N GLN A 57 13.03 -9.15 2.15
CA GLN A 57 11.79 -9.89 1.96
C GLN A 57 10.55 -9.05 2.31
N TRP A 58 10.61 -8.27 3.39
CA TRP A 58 9.55 -7.33 3.76
C TRP A 58 9.28 -6.30 2.65
N ASN A 59 10.35 -5.78 2.06
CA ASN A 59 10.29 -4.79 1.00
C ASN A 59 9.90 -5.38 -0.36
N ASN A 60 10.20 -6.66 -0.59
CA ASN A 60 9.87 -7.41 -1.80
C ASN A 60 8.61 -8.27 -1.66
N ARG A 61 7.80 -8.02 -0.62
CA ARG A 61 6.54 -8.72 -0.38
C ARG A 61 5.66 -8.76 -1.64
N ALA A 62 5.09 -9.92 -1.92
CA ALA A 62 4.21 -10.13 -3.05
C ALA A 62 2.98 -9.23 -2.95
N ILE A 63 2.59 -8.63 -4.07
CA ILE A 63 1.32 -7.92 -4.20
C ILE A 63 0.23 -8.99 -4.38
N PRO A 64 -0.92 -8.91 -3.68
CA PRO A 64 -2.05 -9.82 -3.90
C PRO A 64 -2.44 -9.88 -5.39
N ALA A 65 -2.95 -11.03 -5.84
CA ALA A 65 -3.25 -11.26 -7.26
C ALA A 65 -4.31 -10.31 -7.84
N ASP A 66 -5.15 -9.72 -6.97
CA ASP A 66 -6.20 -8.75 -7.28
C ASP A 66 -5.75 -7.28 -7.08
N GLN A 67 -4.49 -7.03 -6.75
CA GLN A 67 -3.96 -5.70 -6.47
C GLN A 67 -2.79 -5.35 -7.39
N VAL A 68 -2.58 -4.05 -7.59
CA VAL A 68 -1.45 -3.52 -8.37
C VAL A 68 -0.79 -2.36 -7.64
N LEU A 69 0.54 -2.34 -7.66
CA LEU A 69 1.31 -1.20 -7.18
C LEU A 69 1.43 -0.18 -8.30
N VAL A 70 0.92 1.02 -8.07
CA VAL A 70 0.88 2.11 -9.04
C VAL A 70 1.80 3.23 -8.58
N PRO A 71 2.69 3.79 -9.44
CA PRO A 71 3.42 5.01 -9.12
C PRO A 71 2.49 6.16 -8.77
N LYS A 72 2.87 6.99 -7.79
CA LYS A 72 2.05 8.10 -7.31
C LYS A 72 1.64 9.04 -8.45
N GLU A 73 2.58 9.35 -9.34
CA GLU A 73 2.38 10.25 -10.48
C GLU A 73 1.39 9.69 -11.52
N LEU A 74 1.29 8.36 -11.61
CA LEU A 74 0.29 7.72 -12.47
C LEU A 74 -1.10 7.79 -11.82
N LEU A 75 -1.19 7.55 -10.51
CA LEU A 75 -2.45 7.68 -9.77
C LEU A 75 -2.99 9.11 -9.80
N GLU A 76 -2.14 10.13 -9.64
CA GLU A 76 -2.48 11.55 -9.78
C GLU A 76 -3.09 11.86 -11.16
N ARG A 77 -2.46 11.37 -12.22
CA ARG A 77 -2.93 11.59 -13.59
C ARG A 77 -4.27 10.90 -13.87
N ILE A 78 -4.50 9.71 -13.31
CA ILE A 78 -5.76 8.99 -13.43
C ILE A 78 -6.88 9.76 -12.69
N GLU A 79 -6.63 10.18 -11.44
CA GLU A 79 -7.58 10.98 -10.66
C GLU A 79 -7.97 12.27 -11.38
N GLU A 80 -6.98 13.01 -11.88
CA GLU A 80 -7.20 14.27 -12.57
C GLU A 80 -8.02 14.06 -13.86
N SER A 81 -7.67 13.06 -14.66
CA SER A 81 -8.36 12.76 -15.92
C SER A 81 -9.82 12.37 -15.68
N LEU A 82 -10.08 11.47 -14.72
CA LEU A 82 -11.44 11.07 -14.35
C LEU A 82 -12.27 12.26 -13.86
N ARG A 83 -11.69 13.11 -13.01
CA ARG A 83 -12.37 14.30 -12.50
C ARG A 83 -12.73 15.28 -13.62
N ILE A 84 -11.83 15.52 -14.56
CA ILE A 84 -12.08 16.40 -15.70
C ILE A 84 -13.25 15.86 -16.55
N GLU A 85 -13.29 14.56 -16.83
CA GLU A 85 -14.36 13.93 -17.61
C GLU A 85 -15.73 14.06 -16.93
N VAL A 86 -15.79 13.81 -15.62
CA VAL A 86 -17.04 13.94 -14.85
C VAL A 86 -17.49 15.40 -14.79
N GLU A 87 -16.59 16.35 -14.47
CA GLU A 87 -16.92 17.78 -14.42
C GLU A 87 -17.38 18.32 -15.79
N ALA A 88 -16.76 17.87 -16.88
CA ALA A 88 -17.18 18.24 -18.23
C ALA A 88 -18.60 17.73 -18.55
N THR A 89 -18.91 16.51 -18.13
CA THR A 89 -20.23 15.88 -18.35
C THR A 89 -21.36 16.63 -17.63
N TYR A 90 -21.11 17.12 -16.42
CA TYR A 90 -22.10 17.80 -15.58
C TYR A 90 -21.95 19.33 -15.53
N CYS A 91 -21.17 19.89 -16.46
CA CYS A 91 -20.94 21.33 -16.53
C CYS A 91 -22.27 22.10 -16.61
N GLY A 92 -22.47 23.04 -15.67
CA GLY A 92 -23.68 23.85 -15.58
C GLY A 92 -24.95 23.13 -15.11
N THR A 93 -24.90 21.83 -14.83
CA THR A 93 -26.09 21.04 -14.43
C THR A 93 -25.92 20.28 -13.11
N LYS A 94 -24.69 20.19 -12.57
CA LYS A 94 -24.38 19.43 -11.35
C LYS A 94 -25.20 19.82 -10.12
N ASP A 95 -25.55 21.10 -9.97
CA ASP A 95 -26.32 21.61 -8.83
C ASP A 95 -27.83 21.39 -8.97
N HIS A 96 -28.31 20.91 -10.12
CA HIS A 96 -29.72 20.66 -10.33
C HIS A 96 -30.19 19.52 -9.41
N PRO A 97 -31.28 19.67 -8.62
CA PRO A 97 -31.69 18.69 -7.61
C PRO A 97 -31.90 17.26 -8.14
N ALA A 98 -32.36 17.14 -9.40
CA ALA A 98 -32.55 15.83 -10.04
C ALA A 98 -31.25 15.20 -10.58
N ILE A 99 -30.20 15.99 -10.82
CA ILE A 99 -28.94 15.55 -11.43
C ILE A 99 -27.86 15.34 -10.38
N ARG A 100 -27.89 16.13 -9.30
CA ARG A 100 -26.93 16.08 -8.20
C ARG A 100 -26.67 14.67 -7.65
N PRO A 101 -27.67 13.82 -7.37
CA PRO A 101 -27.41 12.45 -6.90
C PRO A 101 -26.64 11.59 -7.92
N LYS A 102 -26.79 11.88 -9.22
CA LYS A 102 -26.04 11.19 -10.26
C LYS A 102 -24.60 11.69 -10.32
N TYR A 103 -24.39 13.01 -10.29
CA TYR A 103 -23.06 13.61 -10.21
C TYR A 103 -22.27 13.12 -9.00
N GLU A 104 -22.88 13.08 -7.81
CA GLU A 104 -22.23 12.62 -6.57
C GLU A 104 -21.78 11.16 -6.66
N ARG A 105 -22.54 10.29 -7.35
CA ARG A 105 -22.10 8.91 -7.59
C ARG A 105 -20.96 8.84 -8.60
N ASP A 106 -21.03 9.62 -9.67
CA ASP A 106 -20.06 9.57 -10.76
C ASP A 106 -18.71 10.19 -10.32
N ILE A 107 -18.70 11.18 -9.42
CA ILE A 107 -17.48 11.80 -8.89
C ILE A 107 -16.85 11.01 -7.74
N ALA A 108 -17.61 10.11 -7.10
CA ALA A 108 -17.17 9.37 -5.91
C ALA A 108 -15.87 8.59 -6.14
N GLU A 109 -15.71 7.97 -7.31
CA GLU A 109 -14.50 7.23 -7.65
C GLU A 109 -13.27 8.16 -7.71
N ALA A 110 -13.40 9.36 -8.27
CA ALA A 110 -12.32 10.35 -8.27
C ALA A 110 -11.98 10.85 -6.86
N ASP A 111 -12.99 10.97 -5.99
CA ASP A 111 -12.79 11.35 -4.59
C ASP A 111 -12.10 10.24 -3.78
N GLU A 112 -12.40 8.96 -4.05
CA GLU A 112 -11.69 7.82 -3.48
C GLU A 112 -10.22 7.80 -3.90
N LEU A 113 -9.93 7.98 -5.20
CA LEU A 113 -8.55 8.06 -5.70
C LEU A 113 -7.79 9.23 -5.06
N ARG A 114 -8.45 10.37 -4.89
CA ARG A 114 -7.88 11.54 -4.20
C ARG A 114 -7.56 11.27 -2.73
N ALA A 115 -8.43 10.53 -2.03
CA ALA A 115 -8.20 10.16 -0.64
C ALA A 115 -6.98 9.23 -0.50
N LEU A 116 -6.71 8.38 -1.48
CA LEU A 116 -5.51 7.53 -1.51
C LEU A 116 -4.21 8.35 -1.66
N LEU A 117 -4.25 9.46 -2.40
CA LEU A 117 -3.10 10.35 -2.61
C LEU A 117 -2.71 11.20 -1.40
N GLN A 118 -3.62 11.34 -0.42
CA GLN A 118 -3.44 12.11 0.82
C GLN A 118 -2.89 11.29 1.99
N ARG A 119 -2.64 9.98 1.79
CA ARG A 119 -2.00 9.08 2.76
C ARG A 119 -0.48 9.13 2.66
#